data_AF-A0A6L3XSQ1-F1
#
_entry.id   AF-A0A6L3XSQ1-F1
#
_cell.length_a   1.000
_cell.length_b   1.000
_cell.length_c   1.000
_cell.angle_alpha   90.00
_cell.angle_beta   90.00
_cell.angle_gamma   90.00
#
_symmetry.space_group_name_H-M   'P 1'
#
loop_
_entity.id
_entity.type
_entity.pdbx_description
1 polymer ?
#
loop_
_entity_poly.entity_id
_entity_poly.type
_entity_poly.pdbx_seq_one_letter_code
_entity_poly.pdbx_strand_id
1 'polypeptide(L)'
;LFVGSVRGVEETAFWQAKCGETDKEAISAGYFRLIRNYYRFGWVIPYLFGASPAVCSSFLQGKPTTLPFEKTECGMYYLPYATSLRLSDLGYTNKSQSNLGITFNDLHEYVAGLKRAIKTPSEEYEKIGLEKDGKRLQINTNVLQIENELYAPIRPKRVTRSGETPSDALQRGGIEYIEVRSLDINPFSPIGVDEQQIRFLDLFMVWCVLADAPEMSSDELLCTRANWNRVILEGRKPGLTLGIGCETAQFPLSKVGKDLFHDLKRVAQTLDSVYGGEAYQKVCDELVESFDNPELTFSARILRSMIEQGIGGTGRSLSAEYREMLMQEPLEILSEADFVTERDASVVRQKEVEAADTESFEAFLAKQA
;
A
#
# COMPACT_ATOMS: atom_id res chain seq x y z
N LEU A 1 8.78 -5.65 -3.65
CA LEU A 1 9.39 -7.00 -3.54
C LEU A 1 9.92 -7.13 -2.12
N PHE A 2 9.84 -8.34 -1.52
CA PHE A 2 10.03 -8.66 -0.08
C PHE A 2 8.93 -8.06 0.81
N VAL A 3 7.77 -8.71 1.04
CA VAL A 3 7.50 -10.04 1.66
C VAL A 3 7.23 -11.18 0.65
N GLY A 4 7.42 -10.94 -0.65
CA GLY A 4 6.98 -11.88 -1.70
C GLY A 4 8.05 -12.74 -2.41
N SER A 5 9.25 -12.98 -1.86
CA SER A 5 10.31 -13.67 -2.63
C SER A 5 11.27 -14.58 -1.86
N VAL A 6 10.97 -14.98 -0.62
CA VAL A 6 11.65 -16.15 -0.03
C VAL A 6 10.72 -17.34 -0.17
N ARG A 7 10.79 -18.01 -1.32
CA ARG A 7 9.96 -19.18 -1.62
C ARG A 7 10.21 -20.28 -0.58
N GLY A 8 9.19 -20.54 0.25
CA GLY A 8 8.74 -21.89 0.63
C GLY A 8 9.47 -22.64 1.73
N VAL A 9 10.69 -22.29 2.14
CA VAL A 9 11.39 -23.00 3.25
C VAL A 9 11.48 -22.13 4.50
N GLU A 10 11.91 -20.88 4.38
CA GLU A 10 12.05 -19.97 5.54
C GLU A 10 10.70 -19.46 6.05
N GLU A 11 9.73 -19.21 5.16
CA GLU A 11 8.39 -18.77 5.55
C GLU A 11 7.64 -19.88 6.32
N THR A 12 7.73 -21.13 5.83
CA THR A 12 7.15 -22.29 6.52
C THR A 12 7.84 -22.53 7.86
N ALA A 13 9.17 -22.33 7.95
CA ALA A 13 9.90 -22.45 9.21
C ALA A 13 9.46 -21.38 10.23
N PHE A 14 9.25 -20.13 9.80
CA PHE A 14 8.75 -19.07 10.67
C PHE A 14 7.35 -19.40 11.22
N TRP A 15 6.40 -19.77 10.34
CA TRP A 15 5.05 -20.10 10.78
C TRP A 15 5.01 -21.37 11.64
N GLN A 16 5.81 -22.38 11.31
CA GLN A 16 5.97 -23.58 12.15
C GLN A 16 6.50 -23.22 13.55
N ALA A 17 7.49 -22.34 13.65
CA ALA A 17 8.03 -21.89 14.93
C ALA A 17 7.04 -21.02 15.73
N LYS A 18 6.23 -20.21 15.03
CA LYS A 18 5.27 -19.29 15.66
C LYS A 18 3.97 -19.98 16.10
N CYS A 19 3.43 -20.85 15.26
CA CYS A 19 2.09 -21.44 15.43
C CYS A 19 2.15 -22.90 15.94
N GLY A 20 3.29 -23.57 15.89
CA GLY A 20 3.42 -24.99 16.24
C GLY A 20 2.87 -25.96 15.18
N GLU A 21 2.07 -25.46 14.24
CA GLU A 21 1.48 -26.19 13.11
C GLU A 21 1.49 -25.31 11.85
N THR A 22 1.63 -25.92 10.68
CA THR A 22 1.60 -25.24 9.37
C THR A 22 0.26 -25.38 8.66
N ASP A 23 -0.84 -25.35 9.41
CA ASP A 23 -2.17 -25.35 8.81
C ASP A 23 -2.51 -23.98 8.19
N LYS A 24 -3.26 -23.98 7.09
CA LYS A 24 -3.58 -22.76 6.34
C LYS A 24 -4.40 -21.77 7.17
N GLU A 25 -5.24 -22.26 8.07
CA GLU A 25 -6.05 -21.46 9.00
C GLU A 25 -5.15 -20.70 9.98
N ALA A 26 -4.15 -21.38 10.57
CA ALA A 26 -3.20 -20.76 11.50
C ALA A 26 -2.33 -19.68 10.82
N ILE A 27 -1.84 -19.97 9.61
CA ILE A 27 -1.06 -19.01 8.81
C ILE A 27 -1.95 -17.81 8.42
N SER A 28 -3.19 -18.05 8.00
CA SER A 28 -4.13 -16.98 7.66
C SER A 28 -4.47 -16.10 8.87
N ALA A 29 -4.68 -16.70 10.04
CA ALA A 29 -4.89 -15.95 11.29
C ALA A 29 -3.66 -15.09 11.66
N GLY A 30 -2.45 -15.61 11.44
CA GLY A 30 -1.20 -14.87 11.60
C GLY A 30 -1.09 -13.66 10.66
N TYR A 31 -1.44 -13.83 9.39
CA TYR A 31 -1.48 -12.72 8.43
C TYR A 31 -2.60 -11.71 8.74
N PHE A 32 -3.76 -12.14 9.22
CA PHE A 32 -4.79 -11.21 9.67
C PHE A 32 -4.38 -10.43 10.92
N ARG A 33 -3.67 -11.06 11.87
CA ARG A 33 -3.02 -10.36 13.00
C ARG A 33 -2.07 -9.27 12.50
N LEU A 34 -1.23 -9.60 11.51
CA LEU A 34 -0.36 -8.62 10.86
C LEU A 34 -1.18 -7.46 10.30
N ILE A 35 -2.21 -7.75 9.49
CA ILE A 35 -3.06 -6.72 8.87
C ILE A 35 -3.71 -5.83 9.95
N ARG A 36 -4.24 -6.41 11.02
CA ARG A 36 -4.84 -5.65 12.13
C ARG A 36 -3.84 -4.69 12.79
N ASN A 37 -2.62 -5.13 13.05
CA ASN A 37 -1.55 -4.25 13.56
C ASN A 37 -1.12 -3.20 12.53
N TYR A 38 -1.09 -3.55 11.26
CA TYR A 38 -0.81 -2.61 10.18
C TYR A 38 -1.86 -1.49 10.12
N TYR A 39 -3.15 -1.79 10.30
CA TYR A 39 -4.18 -0.74 10.39
C TYR A 39 -3.94 0.19 11.59
N ARG A 40 -3.53 -0.35 12.74
CA ARG A 40 -3.29 0.43 13.97
C ARG A 40 -2.05 1.31 13.91
N PHE A 41 -0.95 0.80 13.36
CA PHE A 41 0.38 1.41 13.48
C PHE A 41 1.03 1.77 12.13
N GLY A 42 0.47 1.33 11.01
CA GLY A 42 1.02 1.52 9.68
C GLY A 42 1.09 2.98 9.21
N TRP A 43 0.49 3.92 9.96
CA TRP A 43 0.68 5.36 9.76
C TRP A 43 2.16 5.78 9.87
N VAL A 44 3.02 4.97 10.51
CA VAL A 44 4.47 5.19 10.51
C VAL A 44 5.07 5.21 9.09
N ILE A 45 4.48 4.47 8.15
CA ILE A 45 4.94 4.39 6.76
C ILE A 45 4.79 5.75 6.05
N PRO A 46 3.59 6.37 5.96
CA PRO A 46 3.48 7.70 5.39
C PRO A 46 4.22 8.75 6.22
N TYR A 47 4.39 8.58 7.53
CA TYR A 47 5.22 9.51 8.32
C TYR A 47 6.67 9.56 7.82
N LEU A 48 7.33 8.40 7.70
CA LEU A 48 8.73 8.32 7.28
C LEU A 48 8.91 8.55 5.78
N PHE A 49 8.06 7.89 4.97
CA PHE A 49 8.25 7.72 3.53
C PHE A 49 7.15 8.32 2.66
N GLY A 50 6.17 9.01 3.25
CA GLY A 50 5.22 9.81 2.46
C GLY A 50 5.97 10.86 1.66
N ALA A 51 5.69 10.97 0.37
CA ALA A 51 6.41 11.84 -0.56
C ALA A 51 5.49 12.67 -1.45
N SER A 52 4.23 12.83 -1.03
CA SER A 52 3.20 13.58 -1.76
C SER A 52 2.56 14.68 -0.89
N PRO A 53 3.32 15.65 -0.34
CA PRO A 53 2.77 16.72 0.50
C PRO A 53 2.03 17.82 -0.29
N ALA A 54 2.12 17.78 -1.63
CA ALA A 54 1.57 18.77 -2.54
C ALA A 54 0.81 18.11 -3.71
N VAL A 55 -0.15 18.84 -4.28
CA VAL A 55 -0.95 18.45 -5.45
C VAL A 55 -1.07 19.60 -6.45
N CYS A 56 -1.28 19.26 -7.72
CA CYS A 56 -1.60 20.25 -8.74
C CYS A 56 -3.04 20.75 -8.56
N SER A 57 -3.32 22.02 -8.87
CA SER A 57 -4.68 22.59 -8.86
C SER A 57 -5.70 21.76 -9.65
N SER A 58 -5.27 21.07 -10.72
CA SER A 58 -6.11 20.21 -11.54
C SER A 58 -6.70 19.03 -10.78
N PHE A 59 -6.06 18.55 -9.70
CA PHE A 59 -6.59 17.47 -8.86
C PHE A 59 -7.85 17.89 -8.11
N LEU A 60 -7.94 19.16 -7.71
CA LEU A 60 -9.11 19.66 -7.01
C LEU A 60 -10.29 19.87 -7.97
N GLN A 61 -10.05 19.99 -9.28
CA GLN A 61 -11.08 20.21 -10.31
C GLN A 61 -12.08 21.35 -9.95
N GLY A 62 -11.61 22.36 -9.22
CA GLY A 62 -12.46 23.46 -8.71
C GLY A 62 -13.42 23.08 -7.58
N LYS A 63 -13.38 21.84 -7.07
CA LYS A 63 -14.17 21.42 -5.91
C LYS A 63 -13.66 22.15 -4.66
N PRO A 64 -14.57 22.73 -3.85
CA PRO A 64 -14.17 23.34 -2.58
C PRO A 64 -13.62 22.27 -1.64
N THR A 65 -12.53 22.61 -0.95
CA THR A 65 -11.89 21.77 0.07
C THR A 65 -11.86 22.55 1.38
N THR A 66 -12.16 21.86 2.49
CA THR A 66 -12.05 22.42 3.84
C THR A 66 -10.61 22.36 4.37
N LEU A 67 -9.71 21.66 3.69
CA LEU A 67 -8.30 21.59 4.07
C LEU A 67 -7.62 22.94 3.85
N PRO A 68 -6.80 23.41 4.81
CA PRO A 68 -6.16 24.72 4.78
C PRO A 68 -4.92 24.72 3.86
N PHE A 69 -5.14 24.51 2.56
CA PHE A 69 -4.07 24.51 1.58
C PHE A 69 -3.38 25.86 1.48
N GLU A 70 -2.05 25.82 1.52
CA GLU A 70 -1.21 26.89 1.00
C GLU A 70 -1.11 26.77 -0.52
N LYS A 71 -0.98 27.91 -1.19
CA LYS A 71 -0.91 27.99 -2.65
C LYS A 71 0.34 28.75 -3.05
N THR A 72 1.03 28.24 -4.05
CA THR A 72 2.12 28.94 -4.72
C THR A 72 1.61 29.64 -5.99
N GLU A 73 2.38 30.60 -6.50
CA GLU A 73 2.05 31.34 -7.72
C GLU A 73 1.93 30.43 -8.95
N CYS A 74 2.64 29.30 -8.98
CA CYS A 74 2.59 28.32 -10.07
C CYS A 74 1.37 27.37 -9.99
N GLY A 75 0.43 27.60 -9.07
CA GLY A 75 -0.81 26.83 -8.96
C GLY A 75 -0.67 25.48 -8.24
N MET A 76 0.44 25.22 -7.56
CA MET A 76 0.60 24.09 -6.65
C MET A 76 -0.07 24.38 -5.31
N TYR A 77 -0.81 23.40 -4.81
CA TYR A 77 -1.45 23.39 -3.49
C TYR A 77 -0.69 22.44 -2.59
N TYR A 78 -0.39 22.82 -1.36
CA TYR A 78 0.27 21.94 -0.38
C TYR A 78 -0.23 22.20 1.03
N LEU A 79 -0.03 21.21 1.91
CA LEU A 79 -0.22 21.38 3.35
C LEU A 79 1.17 21.38 4.00
N PRO A 80 1.48 22.37 4.87
CA PRO A 80 2.84 22.59 5.38
C PRO A 80 3.40 21.39 6.16
N TYR A 81 2.53 20.59 6.76
CA TYR A 81 2.88 19.43 7.59
C TYR A 81 2.40 18.09 7.02
N ALA A 82 1.80 18.08 5.82
CA ALA A 82 1.36 16.83 5.22
C ALA A 82 2.54 15.94 4.87
N THR A 83 2.24 14.65 4.84
CA THR A 83 3.18 13.61 4.47
C THR A 83 2.82 12.98 3.13
N SER A 84 1.57 12.53 2.98
CA SER A 84 1.16 11.66 1.88
C SER A 84 -0.26 11.94 1.40
N LEU A 85 -0.49 13.05 0.67
CA LEU A 85 -1.81 13.38 0.12
C LEU A 85 -2.34 12.31 -0.84
N ARG A 86 -1.46 11.48 -1.44
CA ARG A 86 -1.85 10.29 -2.21
C ARG A 86 -2.79 9.35 -1.43
N LEU A 87 -2.60 9.25 -0.11
CA LEU A 87 -3.41 8.40 0.78
C LEU A 87 -4.60 9.14 1.39
N SER A 88 -4.73 10.45 1.17
CA SER A 88 -5.85 11.24 1.67
C SER A 88 -7.13 11.01 0.86
N ASP A 89 -8.22 11.57 1.37
CA ASP A 89 -9.51 11.68 0.67
C ASP A 89 -9.45 12.35 -0.72
N LEU A 90 -8.38 13.11 -0.99
CA LEU A 90 -8.13 13.75 -2.29
C LEU A 90 -7.36 12.86 -3.27
N GLY A 91 -6.73 11.80 -2.76
CA GLY A 91 -5.94 10.86 -3.53
C GLY A 91 -6.75 9.65 -3.97
N TYR A 92 -6.22 8.45 -3.73
CA TYR A 92 -6.76 7.19 -4.26
C TYR A 92 -7.88 6.55 -3.42
N THR A 93 -8.64 7.33 -2.64
CA THR A 93 -9.71 6.76 -1.80
C THR A 93 -11.07 6.81 -2.49
N ASN A 94 -11.74 5.66 -2.58
CA ASN A 94 -13.13 5.60 -3.02
C ASN A 94 -14.07 5.63 -1.80
N LYS A 95 -14.77 6.75 -1.58
CA LYS A 95 -15.69 6.93 -0.43
C LYS A 95 -16.83 5.92 -0.40
N SER A 96 -17.22 5.38 -1.56
CA SER A 96 -18.24 4.32 -1.64
C SER A 96 -17.82 3.02 -0.93
N GLN A 97 -16.51 2.82 -0.70
CA GLN A 97 -15.97 1.58 -0.14
C GLN A 97 -15.84 1.58 1.39
N SER A 98 -15.94 2.73 2.06
CA SER A 98 -15.81 2.79 3.54
C SER A 98 -16.94 2.06 4.27
N ASN A 99 -18.07 1.84 3.60
CA ASN A 99 -19.27 1.23 4.16
C ASN A 99 -19.40 -0.28 3.81
N LEU A 100 -18.38 -0.88 3.21
CA LEU A 100 -18.43 -2.29 2.79
C LEU A 100 -18.41 -3.29 3.95
N GLY A 101 -18.04 -2.85 5.16
CA GLY A 101 -18.04 -3.69 6.36
C GLY A 101 -17.07 -4.88 6.30
N ILE A 102 -16.03 -4.80 5.47
CA ILE A 102 -15.01 -5.85 5.32
C ILE A 102 -14.04 -5.76 6.51
N THR A 103 -13.95 -6.85 7.27
CA THR A 103 -13.10 -6.99 8.46
C THR A 103 -11.91 -7.92 8.19
N PHE A 104 -10.97 -7.99 9.13
CA PHE A 104 -9.72 -8.74 9.04
C PHE A 104 -9.52 -9.66 10.25
N ASN A 105 -10.59 -10.36 10.63
CA ASN A 105 -10.60 -11.26 11.80
C ASN A 105 -10.45 -12.71 11.36
N ASP A 106 -11.25 -13.12 10.37
CA ASP A 106 -11.32 -14.47 9.83
C ASP A 106 -11.27 -14.49 8.28
N LEU A 107 -10.74 -15.59 7.72
CA LEU A 107 -10.59 -15.78 6.28
C LEU A 107 -11.93 -15.90 5.56
N HIS A 108 -12.85 -16.70 6.11
CA HIS A 108 -14.15 -16.89 5.50
C HIS A 108 -14.99 -15.62 5.59
N GLU A 109 -14.92 -14.90 6.71
CA GLU A 109 -15.59 -13.60 6.87
C GLU A 109 -15.06 -12.58 5.84
N TYR A 110 -13.74 -12.45 5.70
CA TYR A 110 -13.11 -11.56 4.72
C TYR A 110 -13.54 -11.90 3.28
N VAL A 111 -13.45 -13.18 2.89
CA VAL A 111 -13.85 -13.65 1.55
C VAL A 111 -15.34 -13.41 1.31
N ALA A 112 -16.20 -13.68 2.30
CA ALA A 112 -17.63 -13.45 2.19
C ALA A 112 -17.97 -11.96 2.05
N GLY A 113 -17.29 -11.08 2.80
CA GLY A 113 -17.44 -9.63 2.68
C GLY A 113 -17.03 -9.11 1.30
N LEU A 114 -15.89 -9.56 0.78
CA LEU A 114 -15.40 -9.20 -0.55
C LEU A 114 -16.33 -9.70 -1.66
N LYS A 115 -16.79 -10.96 -1.60
CA LYS A 115 -17.74 -11.53 -2.57
C LYS A 115 -19.11 -10.85 -2.51
N ARG A 116 -19.52 -10.34 -1.35
CA ARG A 116 -20.73 -9.53 -1.21
C ARG A 116 -20.57 -8.17 -1.87
N ALA A 117 -19.44 -7.51 -1.65
CA ALA A 117 -19.15 -6.18 -2.20
C ALA A 117 -19.19 -6.17 -3.74
N ILE A 118 -18.62 -7.18 -4.41
CA ILE A 118 -18.65 -7.31 -5.88
C ILE A 118 -20.05 -7.62 -6.44
N LYS A 119 -21.02 -8.03 -5.61
CA LYS A 119 -22.41 -8.34 -5.98
C LYS A 119 -23.41 -7.28 -5.52
N THR A 120 -22.96 -6.23 -4.85
CA THR A 120 -23.83 -5.20 -4.28
C THR A 120 -24.02 -4.09 -5.31
N PRO A 121 -25.23 -3.82 -5.82
CA PRO A 121 -25.47 -2.73 -6.77
C PRO A 121 -25.16 -1.35 -6.18
N SER A 122 -24.78 -0.39 -7.03
CA SER A 122 -24.53 1.00 -6.66
C SER A 122 -25.43 1.95 -7.45
N GLU A 123 -26.33 2.66 -6.77
CA GLU A 123 -27.20 3.67 -7.41
C GLU A 123 -26.40 4.77 -8.14
N GLU A 124 -25.20 5.10 -7.66
CA GLU A 124 -24.33 6.09 -8.30
C GLU A 124 -23.82 5.58 -9.65
N TYR A 125 -23.38 4.32 -9.70
CA TYR A 125 -22.82 3.73 -10.91
C TYR A 125 -23.89 3.26 -11.90
N GLU A 126 -25.08 2.93 -11.41
CA GLU A 126 -26.26 2.69 -12.26
C GLU A 126 -26.64 3.94 -13.06
N LYS A 127 -26.52 5.14 -12.48
CA LYS A 127 -26.78 6.41 -13.19
C LYS A 127 -25.83 6.67 -14.36
N ILE A 128 -24.60 6.12 -14.29
CA ILE A 128 -23.64 6.19 -15.40
C ILE A 128 -24.09 5.26 -16.54
N GLY A 129 -24.70 4.12 -16.20
CA GLY A 129 -25.10 3.08 -17.14
C GLY A 129 -23.95 2.15 -17.54
N LEU A 130 -24.30 0.97 -18.06
CA LEU A 130 -23.32 -0.01 -18.55
C LEU A 130 -22.78 0.35 -19.94
N GLU A 131 -23.63 0.95 -20.78
CA GLU A 131 -23.35 1.25 -22.17
C GLU A 131 -23.90 2.62 -22.55
N LYS A 132 -23.18 3.32 -23.42
CA LYS A 132 -23.62 4.57 -24.04
C LYS A 132 -23.14 4.62 -25.48
N ASP A 133 -24.05 4.93 -26.40
CA ASP A 133 -23.78 5.01 -27.84
C ASP A 133 -23.11 3.75 -28.42
N GLY A 134 -23.52 2.56 -27.93
CA GLY A 134 -22.97 1.26 -28.35
C GLY A 134 -21.59 0.93 -27.77
N LYS A 135 -21.06 1.74 -26.85
CA LYS A 135 -19.78 1.51 -26.17
C LYS A 135 -19.99 1.13 -24.71
N ARG A 136 -19.41 0.01 -24.29
CA ARG A 136 -19.33 -0.41 -22.89
C ARG A 136 -18.53 0.60 -22.08
N LEU A 137 -19.12 1.08 -20.97
CA LEU A 137 -18.53 2.03 -20.04
C LEU A 137 -17.97 1.36 -18.79
N GLN A 138 -18.59 0.27 -18.33
CA GLN A 138 -18.30 -0.41 -17.06
C GLN A 138 -18.46 -1.93 -17.21
N ILE A 139 -17.80 -2.74 -16.37
CA ILE A 139 -17.97 -4.20 -16.32
C ILE A 139 -19.36 -4.55 -15.78
N ASN A 140 -19.72 -3.98 -14.63
CA ASN A 140 -21.04 -4.03 -13.99
C ASN A 140 -21.32 -2.68 -13.29
N THR A 141 -22.46 -2.54 -12.62
CA THR A 141 -22.84 -1.35 -11.84
C THR A 141 -22.80 -1.60 -10.32
N ASN A 142 -22.00 -2.56 -9.89
CA ASN A 142 -21.86 -2.91 -8.48
C ASN A 142 -20.87 -1.96 -7.79
N VAL A 143 -20.87 -1.93 -6.45
CA VAL A 143 -19.96 -1.11 -5.64
C VAL A 143 -18.48 -1.40 -5.99
N LEU A 144 -18.18 -2.66 -6.33
CA LEU A 144 -16.91 -3.08 -6.92
C LEU A 144 -17.20 -3.87 -8.20
N GLN A 145 -16.51 -3.54 -9.30
CA GLN A 145 -16.62 -4.31 -10.55
C GLN A 145 -15.94 -5.67 -10.44
N ILE A 146 -14.76 -5.71 -9.81
CA ILE A 146 -13.95 -6.90 -9.55
C ILE A 146 -13.23 -6.74 -8.20
N GLU A 147 -12.70 -7.82 -7.61
CA GLU A 147 -12.04 -7.73 -6.29
C GLU A 147 -10.85 -6.76 -6.25
N ASN A 148 -10.18 -6.55 -7.39
CA ASN A 148 -9.01 -5.68 -7.49
C ASN A 148 -9.35 -4.19 -7.25
N GLU A 149 -10.63 -3.80 -7.38
CA GLU A 149 -11.11 -2.44 -7.16
C GLU A 149 -11.19 -2.05 -5.67
N LEU A 150 -11.16 -3.03 -4.75
CA LEU A 150 -11.17 -2.77 -3.30
C LEU A 150 -9.92 -2.02 -2.85
N TYR A 151 -9.97 -0.71 -2.71
CA TYR A 151 -8.85 0.10 -2.24
C TYR A 151 -8.61 -0.13 -0.75
N ALA A 152 -7.50 -0.80 -0.44
CA ALA A 152 -7.03 -1.04 0.91
C ALA A 152 -5.53 -0.74 1.00
N PRO A 153 -5.04 -0.20 2.14
CA PRO A 153 -3.63 0.13 2.32
C PRO A 153 -2.74 -1.11 2.49
N ILE A 154 -3.33 -2.27 2.76
CA ILE A 154 -2.71 -3.59 2.77
C ILE A 154 -3.77 -4.63 2.32
N ARG A 155 -3.35 -5.68 1.59
CA ARG A 155 -4.24 -6.76 1.13
C ARG A 155 -3.66 -8.16 1.41
N PRO A 156 -4.48 -9.12 1.84
CA PRO A 156 -4.09 -10.53 1.84
C PRO A 156 -4.09 -11.06 0.40
N LYS A 157 -3.11 -11.88 0.05
CA LYS A 157 -2.92 -12.40 -1.31
C LYS A 157 -2.52 -13.88 -1.32
N ARG A 158 -2.83 -14.51 -2.43
CA ARG A 158 -2.35 -15.83 -2.86
C ARG A 158 -2.21 -15.81 -4.38
N VAL A 159 -1.22 -16.52 -4.91
CA VAL A 159 -1.07 -16.69 -6.35
C VAL A 159 -2.29 -17.45 -6.91
N THR A 160 -2.97 -16.83 -7.87
CA THR A 160 -4.14 -17.41 -8.54
C THR A 160 -3.72 -18.45 -9.56
N ARG A 161 -4.53 -19.50 -9.70
CA ARG A 161 -4.48 -20.39 -10.86
C ARG A 161 -5.16 -19.71 -12.06
N SER A 162 -4.93 -20.23 -13.26
CA SER A 162 -5.62 -19.73 -14.45
C SER A 162 -7.14 -19.83 -14.27
N GLY A 163 -7.85 -18.74 -14.54
CA GLY A 163 -9.30 -18.61 -14.36
C GLY A 163 -9.79 -18.50 -12.91
N GLU A 164 -8.89 -18.50 -11.92
CA GLU A 164 -9.26 -18.41 -10.51
C GLU A 164 -9.32 -16.95 -10.03
N THR A 165 -10.41 -16.59 -9.35
CA THR A 165 -10.52 -15.25 -8.75
C THR A 165 -9.59 -15.11 -7.53
N PRO A 166 -9.17 -13.88 -7.17
CA PRO A 166 -8.38 -13.66 -5.96
C PRO A 166 -9.05 -14.19 -4.69
N SER A 167 -10.37 -14.06 -4.59
CA SER A 167 -11.13 -14.53 -3.43
C SER A 167 -11.22 -16.06 -3.38
N ASP A 168 -11.33 -16.74 -4.53
CA ASP A 168 -11.29 -18.20 -4.60
C ASP A 168 -9.91 -18.77 -4.27
N ALA A 169 -8.83 -18.12 -4.72
CA ALA A 169 -7.48 -18.53 -4.37
C ALA A 169 -7.27 -18.50 -2.85
N LEU A 170 -7.66 -17.39 -2.20
CA LEU A 170 -7.62 -17.26 -0.74
C LEU A 170 -8.48 -18.33 -0.05
N GLN A 171 -9.70 -18.58 -0.53
CA GLN A 171 -10.57 -19.60 0.03
C GLN A 171 -9.99 -21.01 -0.09
N ARG A 172 -9.31 -21.31 -1.20
CA ARG A 172 -8.67 -22.60 -1.48
C ARG A 172 -7.48 -22.85 -0.58
N GLY A 173 -6.55 -21.90 -0.51
CA GLY A 173 -5.23 -22.13 0.10
C GLY A 173 -4.91 -21.30 1.34
N GLY A 174 -5.82 -20.44 1.80
CA GLY A 174 -5.49 -19.44 2.82
C GLY A 174 -4.63 -18.30 2.28
N ILE A 175 -4.17 -17.43 3.17
CA ILE A 175 -3.27 -16.33 2.82
C ILE A 175 -1.86 -16.89 2.59
N GLU A 176 -1.22 -16.46 1.51
CA GLU A 176 0.16 -16.84 1.16
C GLU A 176 1.13 -15.69 1.41
N TYR A 177 0.74 -14.46 1.10
CA TYR A 177 1.55 -13.28 1.35
C TYR A 177 0.67 -12.03 1.52
N ILE A 178 1.30 -10.93 1.92
CA ILE A 178 0.65 -9.62 2.05
C ILE A 178 1.18 -8.64 1.00
N GLU A 179 0.28 -7.79 0.51
CA GLU A 179 0.59 -6.70 -0.41
C GLU A 179 0.43 -5.37 0.33
N VAL A 180 1.55 -4.72 0.70
CA VAL A 180 1.57 -3.36 1.27
C VAL A 180 1.44 -2.35 0.13
N ARG A 181 0.47 -1.44 0.22
CA ARG A 181 0.12 -0.51 -0.87
C ARG A 181 0.19 0.97 -0.46
N SER A 182 0.63 1.25 0.76
CA SER A 182 0.68 2.61 1.31
C SER A 182 1.92 3.42 0.89
N LEU A 183 2.98 2.78 0.40
CA LEU A 183 4.19 3.49 -0.02
C LEU A 183 3.91 4.45 -1.19
N ASP A 184 4.36 5.68 -1.03
CA ASP A 184 4.52 6.62 -2.14
C ASP A 184 5.80 6.26 -2.92
N ILE A 185 5.88 6.75 -4.17
CA ILE A 185 7.12 6.68 -4.92
C ILE A 185 8.20 7.47 -4.17
N ASN A 186 9.34 6.83 -3.91
CA ASN A 186 10.52 7.51 -3.37
C ASN A 186 11.13 8.41 -4.46
N PRO A 187 11.04 9.74 -4.33
CA PRO A 187 11.54 10.67 -5.33
C PRO A 187 13.07 10.80 -5.29
N PHE A 188 13.73 10.15 -4.32
CA PHE A 188 15.19 10.19 -4.12
C PHE A 188 15.88 8.90 -4.57
N SER A 189 15.16 8.02 -5.28
CA SER A 189 15.67 6.78 -5.86
C SER A 189 15.24 6.68 -7.33
N PRO A 190 16.15 6.31 -8.25
CA PRO A 190 15.82 6.17 -9.68
C PRO A 190 14.79 5.07 -9.97
N ILE A 191 14.65 4.08 -9.07
CA ILE A 191 13.68 2.98 -9.19
C ILE A 191 12.42 3.20 -8.33
N GLY A 192 12.29 4.37 -7.68
CA GLY A 192 11.10 4.74 -6.91
C GLY A 192 10.97 4.04 -5.54
N VAL A 193 11.98 3.28 -5.13
CA VAL A 193 12.09 2.62 -3.81
C VAL A 193 13.58 2.40 -3.49
N ASP A 194 13.97 2.30 -2.23
CA ASP A 194 15.34 1.97 -1.83
C ASP A 194 15.42 0.85 -0.78
N GLU A 195 16.64 0.40 -0.49
CA GLU A 195 16.93 -0.65 0.47
C GLU A 195 16.50 -0.30 1.91
N GLN A 196 16.61 0.98 2.31
CA GLN A 196 16.21 1.44 3.65
C GLN A 196 14.71 1.22 3.85
N GLN A 197 13.89 1.56 2.85
CA GLN A 197 12.45 1.33 2.87
C GLN A 197 12.11 -0.16 2.97
N ILE A 198 12.78 -1.02 2.21
CA ILE A 198 12.54 -2.47 2.23
C ILE A 198 12.91 -3.06 3.60
N ARG A 199 14.09 -2.74 4.12
CA ARG A 199 14.54 -3.23 5.43
C ARG A 199 13.63 -2.76 6.56
N PHE A 200 13.16 -1.50 6.52
CA PHE A 200 12.16 -1.02 7.47
C PHE A 200 10.87 -1.85 7.39
N LEU A 201 10.37 -2.12 6.19
CA LEU A 201 9.15 -2.90 6.02
C LEU A 201 9.31 -4.33 6.53
N ASP A 202 10.44 -4.99 6.31
CA ASP A 202 10.70 -6.31 6.90
C ASP A 202 10.54 -6.28 8.42
N LEU A 203 11.21 -5.34 9.10
CA LEU A 203 11.14 -5.16 10.55
C LEU A 203 9.70 -4.90 11.01
N PHE A 204 9.02 -3.98 10.34
CA PHE A 204 7.68 -3.58 10.71
C PHE A 204 6.65 -4.69 10.47
N MET A 205 6.78 -5.47 9.38
CA MET A 205 5.91 -6.62 9.11
C MET A 205 6.11 -7.73 10.13
N VAL A 206 7.36 -8.06 10.47
CA VAL A 206 7.66 -9.04 11.53
C VAL A 206 7.08 -8.59 12.86
N TRP A 207 7.28 -7.32 13.24
CA TRP A 207 6.68 -6.78 14.46
C TRP A 207 5.15 -6.87 14.45
N CYS A 208 4.51 -6.57 13.32
CA CYS A 208 3.05 -6.69 13.18
C CYS A 208 2.56 -8.14 13.38
N VAL A 209 3.35 -9.15 13.04
CA VAL A 209 3.01 -10.56 13.37
C VAL A 209 3.23 -10.87 14.85
N LEU A 210 4.26 -10.29 15.47
CA LEU A 210 4.63 -10.58 16.86
C LEU A 210 3.76 -9.87 17.89
N ALA A 211 3.31 -8.64 17.63
CA ALA A 211 2.48 -7.87 18.56
C ALA A 211 1.05 -8.43 18.63
N ASP A 212 0.46 -8.53 19.82
CA ASP A 212 -0.92 -9.01 19.97
C ASP A 212 -1.92 -8.05 19.31
N ALA A 213 -2.80 -8.60 18.48
CA ALA A 213 -3.85 -7.83 17.82
C ALA A 213 -5.21 -8.47 18.11
N PRO A 214 -5.96 -7.97 19.10
CA PRO A 214 -7.38 -8.26 19.23
C PRO A 214 -8.11 -8.10 17.90
N GLU A 215 -9.18 -8.86 17.73
CA GLU A 215 -10.10 -8.67 16.61
C GLU A 215 -10.62 -7.24 16.58
N MET A 216 -10.96 -6.77 15.38
CA MET A 216 -11.51 -5.43 15.18
C MET A 216 -12.80 -5.53 14.40
N SER A 217 -13.84 -4.91 14.95
CA SER A 217 -15.06 -4.58 14.23
C SER A 217 -14.78 -3.58 13.11
N SER A 218 -15.76 -3.42 12.20
CA SER A 218 -15.66 -2.42 11.13
C SER A 218 -15.52 -1.00 11.69
N ASP A 219 -16.19 -0.68 12.80
CA ASP A 219 -16.10 0.63 13.44
C ASP A 219 -14.72 0.87 14.06
N GLU A 220 -14.12 -0.14 14.69
CA GLU A 220 -12.75 -0.04 15.20
C GLU A 220 -11.73 0.14 14.06
N LEU A 221 -11.92 -0.54 12.92
CA LEU A 221 -11.10 -0.31 11.73
C LEU A 221 -11.24 1.13 11.22
N LEU A 222 -12.45 1.70 11.21
CA LEU A 222 -12.67 3.10 10.88
C LEU A 222 -11.97 4.03 11.89
N CYS A 223 -12.02 3.71 13.18
CA CYS A 223 -11.30 4.45 14.22
C CYS A 223 -9.79 4.50 13.98
N THR A 224 -9.18 3.40 13.51
CA THR A 224 -7.73 3.42 13.21
C THR A 224 -7.35 4.47 12.14
N ARG A 225 -8.28 4.79 11.22
CA ARG A 225 -8.05 5.81 10.18
C ARG A 225 -7.85 7.22 10.76
N ALA A 226 -8.30 7.49 11.98
CA ALA A 226 -8.11 8.79 12.61
C ALA A 226 -6.61 9.15 12.72
N ASN A 227 -5.78 8.19 13.17
CA ASN A 227 -4.33 8.40 13.25
C ASN A 227 -3.69 8.49 11.87
N TRP A 228 -4.12 7.66 10.91
CA TRP A 228 -3.66 7.77 9.52
C TRP A 228 -3.95 9.16 8.96
N ASN A 229 -5.16 9.67 9.10
CA ASN A 229 -5.54 11.00 8.58
C ASN A 229 -4.74 12.13 9.23
N ARG A 230 -4.51 12.07 10.55
CA ARG A 230 -3.64 13.03 11.25
C ARG A 230 -2.23 13.02 10.65
N VAL A 231 -1.66 11.83 10.45
CA VAL A 231 -0.29 11.70 9.92
C VAL A 231 -0.22 12.11 8.44
N ILE A 232 -1.21 11.72 7.64
CA ILE A 232 -1.30 12.06 6.22
C ILE A 232 -1.36 13.58 6.01
N LEU A 233 -2.20 14.28 6.77
CA LEU A 233 -2.49 15.70 6.55
C LEU A 233 -1.58 16.63 7.35
N GLU A 234 -1.11 16.22 8.52
CA GLU A 234 -0.31 17.06 9.41
C GLU A 234 0.75 16.29 10.23
N GLY A 235 1.22 15.12 9.75
CA GLY A 235 2.13 14.25 10.49
C GLY A 235 3.44 14.88 10.95
N ARG A 236 3.92 15.92 10.26
CA ARG A 236 5.14 16.64 10.63
C ARG A 236 4.92 17.80 11.61
N LYS A 237 3.67 18.06 12.00
CA LYS A 237 3.32 19.20 12.85
C LYS A 237 3.94 19.03 14.24
N PRO A 238 4.72 20.01 14.75
CA PRO A 238 5.27 19.95 16.09
C PRO A 238 4.18 19.79 17.15
N GLY A 239 4.40 18.85 18.09
CA GLY A 239 3.44 18.57 19.17
C GLY A 239 2.21 17.76 18.75
N LEU A 240 2.17 17.19 17.53
CA LEU A 240 1.08 16.31 17.12
C LEU A 240 0.93 15.12 18.08
N THR A 241 -0.32 14.85 18.49
CA THR A 241 -0.68 13.70 19.31
C THR A 241 -1.53 12.69 18.53
N LEU A 242 -1.41 11.43 18.91
CA LEU A 242 -2.18 10.30 18.42
C LEU A 242 -3.09 9.75 19.53
N GLY A 243 -4.14 9.04 19.13
CA GLY A 243 -5.07 8.37 20.04
C GLY A 243 -4.99 6.84 19.92
N ILE A 244 -5.67 6.13 20.81
CA ILE A 244 -5.91 4.69 20.66
C ILE A 244 -7.33 4.53 20.10
N GLY A 245 -7.44 4.01 18.88
CA GLY A 245 -8.73 3.95 18.18
C GLY A 245 -9.38 5.34 18.05
N CYS A 246 -10.60 5.47 18.56
CA CYS A 246 -11.38 6.72 18.54
C CYS A 246 -11.22 7.58 19.80
N GLU A 247 -10.35 7.19 20.74
CA GLU A 247 -10.11 7.98 21.95
C GLU A 247 -9.45 9.33 21.64
N THR A 248 -9.57 10.26 22.59
CA THR A 248 -8.92 11.58 22.53
C THR A 248 -7.41 11.43 22.34
N ALA A 249 -6.85 12.23 21.43
CA ALA A 249 -5.43 12.20 21.15
C ALA A 249 -4.61 12.74 22.31
N GLN A 250 -3.75 11.89 22.89
CA GLN A 250 -2.97 12.22 24.08
C GLN A 250 -1.53 11.74 24.02
N PHE A 251 -1.18 10.88 23.07
CA PHE A 251 0.15 10.30 22.96
C PHE A 251 0.98 11.08 21.93
N PRO A 252 2.08 11.76 22.31
CA PRO A 252 2.92 12.47 21.34
C PRO A 252 3.43 11.52 20.25
N LEU A 253 3.29 11.91 18.98
CA LEU A 253 3.69 11.07 17.84
C LEU A 253 5.14 10.59 17.97
N SER A 254 6.04 11.47 18.37
CA SER A 254 7.46 11.16 18.54
C SER A 254 7.72 10.09 19.60
N LYS A 255 6.95 10.11 20.70
CA LYS A 255 7.05 9.10 21.76
C LYS A 255 6.55 7.74 21.25
N VAL A 256 5.38 7.72 20.60
CA VAL A 256 4.82 6.48 20.02
C VAL A 256 5.76 5.88 18.97
N GLY A 257 6.34 6.71 18.11
CA GLY A 257 7.32 6.29 17.11
C GLY A 257 8.57 5.68 17.73
N LYS A 258 9.16 6.33 18.74
CA LYS A 258 10.32 5.82 19.46
C LYS A 258 10.04 4.52 20.21
N ASP A 259 8.85 4.38 20.80
CA ASP A 259 8.45 3.16 21.49
C ASP A 259 8.31 1.99 20.48
N LEU A 260 7.74 2.24 19.30
CA LEU A 260 7.74 1.26 18.21
C LEU A 260 9.18 0.90 17.78
N PHE A 261 10.04 1.89 17.59
CA PHE A 261 11.42 1.67 17.16
C PHE A 261 12.29 0.92 18.17
N HIS A 262 11.98 1.03 19.47
CA HIS A 262 12.58 0.17 20.49
C HIS A 262 12.34 -1.30 20.15
N ASP A 263 11.09 -1.68 19.87
CA ASP A 263 10.76 -3.05 19.51
C ASP A 263 11.36 -3.45 18.16
N LEU A 264 11.31 -2.56 17.15
CA LEU A 264 11.92 -2.82 15.84
C LEU A 264 13.43 -3.08 15.95
N LYS A 265 14.12 -2.38 16.86
CA LYS A 265 15.56 -2.61 17.09
C LYS A 265 15.85 -4.02 17.61
N ARG A 266 14.97 -4.60 18.43
CA ARG A 266 15.10 -5.99 18.91
C ARG A 266 14.87 -7.00 17.79
N VAL A 267 13.94 -6.72 16.88
CA VAL A 267 13.75 -7.52 15.66
C VAL A 267 14.98 -7.41 14.77
N ALA A 268 15.52 -6.21 14.59
CA ALA A 268 16.71 -5.93 13.79
C ALA A 268 17.94 -6.69 14.29
N GLN A 269 18.17 -6.71 15.60
CA GLN A 269 19.24 -7.52 16.22
C GLN A 269 19.12 -9.01 15.88
N THR A 270 17.89 -9.53 15.84
CA THR A 270 17.65 -10.93 15.49
C THR A 270 17.96 -11.19 14.02
N LEU A 271 17.46 -10.35 13.11
CA LEU A 271 17.72 -10.50 11.67
C LEU A 271 19.20 -10.33 11.32
N ASP A 272 19.86 -9.33 11.89
CA ASP A 272 21.29 -9.09 11.70
C ASP A 272 22.13 -10.26 12.25
N SER A 273 21.71 -10.90 13.35
CA SER A 273 22.41 -12.09 13.87
C SER A 273 22.34 -13.30 12.94
N VAL A 274 21.30 -13.40 12.10
CA VAL A 274 21.10 -14.50 11.15
C VAL A 274 21.81 -14.23 9.83
N TYR A 275 21.65 -13.03 9.26
CA TYR A 275 22.22 -12.68 7.96
C TYR A 275 23.67 -12.15 8.05
N GLY A 276 24.12 -11.76 9.24
CA GLY A 276 25.41 -11.14 9.49
C GLY A 276 25.41 -9.63 9.18
N GLY A 277 26.28 -8.88 9.87
CA GLY A 277 26.38 -7.42 9.76
C GLY A 277 25.45 -6.67 10.72
N GLU A 278 25.17 -5.42 10.41
CA GLU A 278 24.36 -4.49 11.25
C GLU A 278 23.37 -3.66 10.40
N ALA A 279 22.99 -4.16 9.22
CA ALA A 279 22.24 -3.39 8.24
C ALA A 279 20.83 -3.02 8.73
N TYR A 280 20.10 -3.95 9.36
CA TYR A 280 18.77 -3.65 9.90
C TYR A 280 18.86 -2.72 11.11
N GLN A 281 19.84 -2.93 11.99
CA GLN A 281 20.05 -2.06 13.14
C GLN A 281 20.39 -0.62 12.73
N LYS A 282 21.20 -0.43 11.69
CA LYS A 282 21.53 0.89 11.15
C LYS A 282 20.30 1.61 10.62
N VAL A 283 19.41 0.91 9.91
CA VAL A 283 18.13 1.46 9.43
C VAL A 283 17.26 1.93 10.60
N CYS A 284 17.23 1.20 11.72
CA CYS A 284 16.53 1.67 12.92
C CYS A 284 17.10 2.99 13.45
N ASP A 285 18.42 3.11 13.53
CA ASP A 285 19.09 4.30 14.06
C ASP A 285 18.89 5.51 13.17
N GLU A 286 18.96 5.35 11.85
CA GLU A 286 18.73 6.43 10.89
C GLU A 286 17.28 6.92 10.90
N LEU A 287 16.30 6.01 10.89
CA LEU A 287 14.89 6.39 10.77
C LEU A 287 14.31 6.91 12.07
N VAL A 288 14.78 6.47 13.24
CA VAL A 288 14.25 6.94 14.53
C VAL A 288 14.52 8.43 14.75
N GLU A 289 15.59 8.97 14.16
CA GLU A 289 15.91 10.42 14.22
C GLU A 289 14.80 11.29 13.62
N SER A 290 14.03 10.77 12.65
CA SER A 290 12.93 11.50 12.02
C SER A 290 11.86 11.93 13.02
N PHE A 291 11.70 11.20 14.15
CA PHE A 291 10.74 11.54 15.20
C PHE A 291 11.13 12.74 16.05
N ASP A 292 12.43 13.04 16.14
CA ASP A 292 12.93 14.27 16.77
C ASP A 292 13.08 15.40 15.75
N ASN A 293 13.38 15.03 14.49
CA ASN A 293 13.58 15.97 13.40
C ASN A 293 12.74 15.58 12.16
N PRO A 294 11.47 16.05 12.07
CA PRO A 294 10.60 15.74 10.93
C PRO A 294 11.13 16.20 9.56
N GLU A 295 12.14 17.09 9.53
CA GLU A 295 12.77 17.56 8.29
C GLU A 295 13.60 16.48 7.56
N LEU A 296 13.88 15.36 8.24
CA LEU A 296 14.54 14.19 7.65
C LEU A 296 13.60 13.31 6.83
N THR A 297 12.28 13.38 7.10
CA THR A 297 11.28 12.58 6.38
C THR A 297 11.21 12.94 4.90
N PHE A 298 10.73 12.01 4.08
CA PHE A 298 10.65 12.22 2.64
C PHE A 298 9.78 13.42 2.28
N SER A 299 8.64 13.58 2.96
CA SER A 299 7.70 14.66 2.71
C SER A 299 8.28 16.04 2.97
N ALA A 300 9.08 16.22 4.03
CA ALA A 300 9.75 17.50 4.27
C ALA A 300 10.80 17.81 3.21
N ARG A 301 11.63 16.81 2.88
CA ARG A 301 12.67 16.92 1.84
C ARG A 301 12.09 17.28 0.48
N ILE A 302 11.04 16.57 0.03
CA ILE A 302 10.46 16.80 -1.28
C ILE A 302 9.63 18.08 -1.32
N LEU A 303 8.97 18.46 -0.22
CA LEU A 303 8.23 19.72 -0.15
C LEU A 303 9.14 20.93 -0.37
N ARG A 304 10.37 20.91 0.18
CA ARG A 304 11.36 21.98 -0.04
C ARG A 304 11.67 22.16 -1.54
N SER A 305 11.97 21.06 -2.24
CA SER A 305 12.18 21.08 -3.70
C SER A 305 10.95 21.59 -4.45
N MET A 306 9.75 21.15 -4.04
CA MET A 306 8.49 21.55 -4.66
C MET A 306 8.13 23.02 -4.41
N ILE A 307 8.47 23.59 -3.26
CA ILE A 307 8.27 25.03 -2.99
C ILE A 307 9.16 25.86 -3.91
N GLU A 308 10.41 25.45 -4.11
CA GLU A 308 11.38 26.17 -4.95
C GLU A 308 11.07 26.06 -6.45
N GLN A 309 10.72 24.86 -6.93
CA GLN A 309 10.65 24.55 -8.36
C GLN A 309 9.23 24.21 -8.86
N GLY A 310 8.26 24.12 -7.95
CA GLY A 310 6.96 23.50 -8.22
C GLY A 310 7.06 21.98 -8.40
N ILE A 311 5.91 21.30 -8.38
CA ILE A 311 5.80 19.86 -8.67
C ILE A 311 6.38 19.54 -10.05
N GLY A 312 6.01 20.33 -11.06
CA GLY A 312 6.44 20.09 -12.45
C GLY A 312 7.93 20.32 -12.67
N GLY A 313 8.54 21.32 -12.00
CA GLY A 313 9.98 21.56 -12.07
C GLY A 313 10.77 20.45 -11.40
N THR A 314 10.41 20.13 -10.15
CA THR A 314 11.01 19.02 -9.38
C THR A 314 10.94 17.71 -10.15
N GLY A 315 9.75 17.34 -10.64
CA GLY A 315 9.54 16.09 -11.37
C GLY A 315 10.35 16.02 -12.66
N ARG A 316 10.42 17.11 -13.45
CA ARG A 316 11.24 17.12 -14.67
C ARG A 316 12.73 17.02 -14.39
N SER A 317 13.22 17.69 -13.35
CA SER A 317 14.63 17.64 -12.96
C SER A 317 15.04 16.21 -12.58
N LEU A 318 14.33 15.60 -11.63
CA LEU A 318 14.60 14.24 -11.18
C LEU A 318 14.44 13.22 -12.31
N SER A 319 13.41 13.36 -13.15
CA SER A 319 13.20 12.45 -14.28
C SER A 319 14.33 12.51 -15.31
N ALA A 320 14.89 13.70 -15.56
CA ALA A 320 16.01 13.86 -16.48
C ALA A 320 17.29 13.23 -15.91
N GLU A 321 17.58 13.49 -14.63
CA GLU A 321 18.71 12.89 -13.91
C GLU A 321 18.64 11.36 -13.90
N TYR A 322 17.51 10.80 -13.49
CA TYR A 322 17.34 9.35 -13.42
C TYR A 322 17.31 8.68 -14.79
N ARG A 323 16.80 9.36 -15.83
CA ARG A 323 16.92 8.86 -17.20
C ARG A 323 18.38 8.74 -17.62
N GLU A 324 19.20 9.77 -17.37
CA GLU A 324 20.61 9.75 -17.75
C GLU A 324 21.37 8.65 -17.00
N MET A 325 21.16 8.55 -15.69
CA MET A 325 21.72 7.49 -14.84
C MET A 325 21.38 6.09 -15.36
N LEU A 326 20.08 5.77 -15.52
CA LEU A 326 19.61 4.45 -15.92
C LEU A 326 19.99 4.08 -17.37
N MET A 327 20.26 5.06 -18.24
CA MET A 327 20.76 4.80 -19.60
C MET A 327 22.26 4.46 -19.63
N GLN A 328 23.02 4.84 -18.62
CA GLN A 328 24.48 4.62 -18.54
C GLN A 328 24.83 3.37 -17.71
N GLU A 329 23.95 2.94 -16.82
CA GLU A 329 24.14 1.75 -15.99
C GLU A 329 24.10 0.46 -16.83
N PRO A 330 25.14 -0.40 -16.77
CA PRO A 330 25.09 -1.70 -17.41
C PRO A 330 24.13 -2.62 -16.65
N LEU A 331 23.48 -3.54 -17.39
CA LEU A 331 22.62 -4.54 -16.76
C LEU A 331 23.45 -5.54 -15.93
N GLU A 332 22.97 -5.86 -14.73
CA GLU A 332 23.69 -6.73 -13.79
C GLU A 332 23.18 -8.18 -13.74
N ILE A 333 21.85 -8.37 -13.74
CA ILE A 333 21.21 -9.69 -13.59
C ILE A 333 20.64 -10.19 -14.91
N LEU A 334 19.79 -9.38 -15.54
CA LEU A 334 19.18 -9.71 -16.83
C LEU A 334 20.07 -9.20 -17.96
N SER A 335 20.11 -9.91 -19.07
CA SER A 335 20.74 -9.46 -20.31
C SER A 335 19.71 -8.91 -21.29
N GLU A 336 20.15 -8.19 -22.32
CA GLU A 336 19.27 -7.76 -23.41
C GLU A 336 18.57 -8.96 -24.10
N ALA A 337 19.27 -10.10 -24.21
CA ALA A 337 18.73 -11.32 -24.79
C ALA A 337 17.55 -11.88 -23.96
N ASP A 338 17.57 -11.74 -22.63
CA ASP A 338 16.47 -12.16 -21.76
C ASP A 338 15.22 -11.30 -22.01
N PHE A 339 15.38 -9.98 -22.15
CA PHE A 339 14.28 -9.08 -22.50
C PHE A 339 13.69 -9.38 -23.88
N VAL A 340 14.53 -9.64 -24.89
CA VAL A 340 14.08 -10.00 -26.24
C VAL A 340 13.32 -11.33 -26.21
N THR A 341 13.85 -12.32 -25.51
CA THR A 341 13.22 -13.64 -25.38
C THR A 341 11.85 -13.52 -24.70
N GLU A 342 11.75 -12.77 -23.60
CA GLU A 342 10.49 -12.61 -22.88
C GLU A 342 9.49 -11.75 -23.66
N ARG A 343 9.94 -10.72 -24.39
CA ARG A 343 9.10 -9.96 -25.33
C ARG A 343 8.46 -10.91 -26.34
N ASP A 344 9.25 -11.72 -27.02
CA ASP A 344 8.75 -12.60 -28.08
C ASP A 344 7.82 -13.70 -27.52
N ALA A 345 8.20 -14.29 -26.38
CA ALA A 345 7.36 -15.26 -25.68
C ALA A 345 6.03 -14.65 -25.21
N SER A 346 6.03 -13.42 -24.70
CA SER A 346 4.80 -12.73 -24.26
C SER A 346 3.80 -12.51 -25.40
N VAL A 347 4.30 -12.17 -26.59
CA VAL A 347 3.48 -11.99 -27.80
C VAL A 347 2.90 -13.31 -28.29
N VAL A 348 3.66 -14.40 -28.21
CA VAL A 348 3.15 -15.74 -28.53
C VAL A 348 2.03 -16.14 -27.56
N ARG A 349 2.25 -15.98 -26.25
CA ARG A 349 1.22 -16.29 -25.23
C ARG A 349 -0.04 -15.46 -25.43
N GLN A 350 0.08 -14.17 -25.80
CA GLN A 350 -1.10 -13.35 -26.11
C GLN A 350 -1.87 -13.91 -27.32
N LYS A 351 -1.19 -14.25 -28.41
CA LYS A 351 -1.82 -14.83 -29.61
C LYS A 351 -2.49 -16.17 -29.32
N GLU A 352 -1.89 -16.99 -28.47
CA GLU A 352 -2.47 -18.26 -28.04
C GLU A 352 -3.79 -18.05 -27.29
N VAL A 353 -3.86 -17.04 -26.41
CA VAL A 353 -5.10 -16.65 -25.73
C VAL A 353 -6.15 -16.16 -26.75
N GLU A 354 -5.77 -15.23 -27.62
CA GLU A 354 -6.67 -14.67 -28.65
C GLU A 354 -7.21 -15.74 -29.61
N ALA A 355 -6.41 -16.76 -29.93
CA ALA A 355 -6.82 -17.87 -30.80
C ALA A 355 -7.63 -18.96 -30.07
N ALA A 356 -7.51 -19.05 -28.75
CA ALA A 356 -8.22 -20.01 -27.92
C ALA A 356 -9.64 -19.55 -27.54
N ASP A 357 -9.96 -18.26 -27.72
CA ASP A 357 -11.30 -17.73 -27.45
C ASP A 357 -12.34 -18.35 -28.40
N THR A 358 -13.30 -19.09 -27.83
CA THR A 358 -14.38 -19.74 -28.60
C THR A 358 -15.71 -18.99 -28.54
N GLU A 359 -15.82 -17.96 -27.71
CA GLU A 359 -17.06 -17.22 -27.48
C GLU A 359 -16.87 -15.72 -27.71
N SER A 360 -17.97 -14.98 -27.92
CA SER A 360 -17.88 -13.52 -28.03
C SER A 360 -17.55 -12.91 -26.67
N PHE A 361 -16.97 -11.71 -26.70
CA PHE A 361 -16.63 -10.98 -25.47
C PHE A 361 -17.87 -10.75 -24.59
N GLU A 362 -19.03 -10.49 -25.18
CA GLU A 362 -20.30 -10.29 -24.47
C GLU A 362 -20.77 -11.58 -23.78
N ALA A 363 -20.63 -12.74 -24.43
CA ALA A 363 -20.98 -14.03 -23.86
C ALA A 363 -20.05 -14.39 -22.70
N PHE A 364 -18.74 -14.14 -22.84
CA PHE A 364 -17.77 -14.30 -21.76
C PHE A 364 -18.12 -13.40 -20.57
N LEU A 365 -18.39 -12.12 -20.81
CA LEU A 365 -18.70 -11.15 -19.77
C LEU A 365 -19.98 -11.52 -19.00
N ALA A 366 -21.01 -12.02 -19.68
CA ALA A 366 -22.26 -12.45 -19.06
C ALA A 366 -22.09 -13.62 -18.08
N LYS A 367 -21.02 -14.42 -18.21
CA LYS A 367 -20.69 -15.51 -17.27
C LYS A 367 -19.93 -15.02 -16.03
N GLN A 368 -19.32 -13.83 -16.12
CA GLN A 368 -18.50 -13.22 -15.06
C GLN A 368 -19.27 -12.19 -14.22
N ALA A 369 -20.46 -11.78 -14.68
CA ALA A 369 -21.30 -10.72 -14.09
C ALA A 369 -22.09 -11.16 -12.85
#